data_AF-A0A920W0Y8-F1
#
_entry.id   AF-A0A920W0Y8-F1
#
_cell.length_a   1.000
_cell.length_b   1.000
_cell.length_c   1.000
_cell.angle_alpha   90.00
_cell.angle_beta   90.00
_cell.angle_gamma   90.00
#
_symmetry.space_group_name_H-M   'P 1'
#
loop_
_entity.id
_entity.type
_entity.pdbx_description
1 polymer ?
#
loop_
_entity_poly.entity_id
_entity_poly.type
_entity_poly.pdbx_seq_one_letter_code
_entity_poly.pdbx_strand_id
1 'polypeptide(L)'
;MANVVGSSVCRTAVDEGKPEDWVPGGERQTVVDPMKMFHELPREQLFITGSEAARESMRRANIDIAIAYPITPQSESMQQAGYLYDEGYIKEYYRAEEEIGTFSAISGASRAGVRSLTATSGPG
;
A
#
# COMPACT_ATOMS: atom_id res chain seq x y z
N MET A 1 -26.14 -4.49 -17.11
CA MET A 1 -26.88 -3.66 -16.15
C MET A 1 -27.22 -4.52 -14.95
N ALA A 2 -26.35 -4.52 -13.94
CA ALA A 2 -26.65 -5.07 -12.62
C ALA A 2 -26.44 -3.92 -11.64
N ASN A 3 -27.55 -3.30 -11.25
CA ASN A 3 -27.61 -2.32 -10.16
C ASN A 3 -27.23 -3.04 -8.87
N VAL A 4 -26.07 -2.73 -8.31
CA VAL A 4 -25.78 -2.99 -6.89
C VAL A 4 -25.97 -1.68 -6.16
N VAL A 5 -27.23 -1.39 -5.84
CA VAL A 5 -27.59 -0.31 -4.92
C VAL A 5 -27.31 -0.83 -3.51
N GLY A 6 -26.33 -0.22 -2.84
CA GLY A 6 -26.18 -0.26 -1.38
C GLY A 6 -25.68 -1.56 -0.77
N SER A 7 -24.39 -1.90 -0.97
CA SER A 7 -23.67 -2.66 0.05
C SER A 7 -23.07 -1.67 1.04
N SER A 8 -23.52 -1.70 2.28
CA SER A 8 -22.92 -1.01 3.42
C SER A 8 -21.46 -1.47 3.58
N VAL A 9 -20.53 -0.85 2.86
CA VAL A 9 -19.09 -1.06 3.08
C VAL A 9 -18.81 -0.55 4.48
N CYS A 10 -18.26 -1.42 5.33
CA CYS A 10 -17.82 -1.05 6.67
C CYS A 10 -16.82 0.10 6.51
N ARG A 11 -17.24 1.33 6.78
CA ARG A 11 -16.40 2.51 6.60
C ARG A 11 -15.21 2.40 7.54
N THR A 12 -14.02 2.33 6.96
CA THR A 12 -12.74 2.36 7.66
C THR A 12 -12.34 3.81 7.95
N ALA A 13 -11.33 4.01 8.80
CA ALA A 13 -10.85 5.36 9.12
C ALA A 13 -10.40 6.16 7.88
N VAL A 14 -10.04 5.49 6.77
CA VAL A 14 -9.72 6.16 5.50
C VAL A 14 -10.94 6.68 4.75
N ASP A 15 -12.15 6.27 5.11
CA ASP A 15 -13.38 6.70 4.42
C ASP A 15 -13.92 8.03 4.99
N GLU A 16 -13.32 8.53 6.08
CA GLU A 16 -13.70 9.78 6.72
C GLU A 16 -13.33 10.99 5.83
N GLY A 17 -14.31 11.83 5.51
CA GLY A 17 -14.12 13.04 4.70
C GLY A 17 -14.17 12.83 3.18
N LYS A 18 -14.40 11.60 2.71
CA LYS A 18 -14.50 11.27 1.29
C LYS A 18 -15.95 11.30 0.77
N PRO A 19 -16.16 11.59 -0.53
CA PRO A 19 -17.51 11.63 -1.11
C PRO A 19 -18.17 10.26 -1.07
N GLU A 20 -19.51 10.22 -1.08
CA GLU A 20 -20.29 8.99 -0.91
C GLU A 20 -20.07 7.96 -2.05
N ASP A 21 -19.71 8.44 -3.25
CA ASP A 21 -19.38 7.59 -4.40
C ASP A 21 -17.91 7.14 -4.44
N TRP A 22 -17.14 7.39 -3.37
CA TRP A 22 -15.73 7.01 -3.33
C TRP A 22 -15.54 5.50 -3.21
N VAL A 23 -14.65 4.96 -4.04
CA VAL A 23 -14.25 3.55 -4.03
C VAL A 23 -12.75 3.47 -3.69
N PRO A 24 -12.30 2.54 -2.84
CA PRO A 24 -10.88 2.33 -2.57
C PRO A 24 -10.07 2.02 -3.84
N GLY A 25 -8.85 2.55 -3.94
CA GLY A 25 -7.94 2.28 -5.06
C GLY A 25 -7.68 0.79 -5.31
N GLY A 26 -7.53 0.00 -4.23
CA GLY A 26 -7.28 -1.44 -4.31
C GLY A 26 -8.43 -2.22 -4.95
N GLU A 27 -9.69 -1.80 -4.75
CA GLU A 27 -10.86 -2.45 -5.36
C GLU A 27 -10.96 -2.18 -6.86
N ARG A 28 -10.33 -1.10 -7.35
CA ARG A 28 -10.26 -0.80 -8.79
C ARG A 28 -9.22 -1.64 -9.53
N GLN A 29 -8.36 -2.37 -8.81
CA GLN A 29 -7.27 -3.12 -9.42
C GLN A 29 -7.68 -4.55 -9.77
N THR A 30 -7.38 -4.96 -11.00
CA THR A 30 -7.42 -6.37 -11.39
C THR A 30 -6.15 -7.08 -10.98
N VAL A 31 -6.29 -8.18 -10.25
CA VAL A 31 -5.17 -9.10 -10.00
C VAL A 31 -4.80 -9.77 -11.31
N VAL A 32 -3.54 -9.60 -11.70
CA VAL A 32 -2.97 -10.17 -12.94
C VAL A 32 -1.90 -11.21 -12.60
N ASP A 33 -1.73 -12.17 -13.49
CA ASP A 33 -0.63 -13.12 -13.42
C ASP A 33 0.73 -12.41 -13.65
N PRO A 34 1.80 -12.78 -12.92
CA PRO A 34 3.11 -12.15 -13.09
C PRO A 34 3.67 -12.23 -14.52
N MET A 35 3.44 -13.34 -15.25
CA MET A 35 3.92 -13.48 -16.62
C MET A 35 3.24 -12.46 -17.55
N LYS A 36 1.93 -12.28 -17.38
CA LYS A 36 1.18 -11.24 -18.09
C LYS A 36 1.68 -9.85 -17.72
N MET A 37 1.93 -9.61 -16.44
CA MET A 37 2.41 -8.32 -15.95
C MET A 37 3.77 -7.94 -16.53
N PHE A 38 4.69 -8.89 -16.63
CA PHE A 38 6.04 -8.63 -17.12
C PHE A 38 6.14 -8.59 -18.64
N HIS A 39 5.34 -9.38 -19.38
CA HIS A 39 5.55 -9.55 -20.83
C HIS A 39 4.48 -8.93 -21.74
N GLU A 40 3.23 -8.80 -21.29
CA GLU A 40 2.11 -8.41 -22.16
C GLU A 40 1.60 -6.99 -21.90
N LEU A 41 1.65 -6.54 -20.64
CA LEU A 41 1.13 -5.22 -20.28
C LEU A 41 1.94 -4.08 -20.93
N PRO A 42 1.29 -2.98 -21.34
CA PRO A 42 1.97 -1.84 -21.93
C PRO A 42 2.96 -1.22 -20.93
N ARG A 43 4.14 -0.85 -21.43
CA ARG A 43 5.18 -0.18 -20.65
C ARG A 43 5.26 1.28 -21.02
N GLU A 44 5.07 2.14 -20.02
CA GLU A 44 5.27 3.58 -20.15
C GLU A 44 6.61 3.96 -19.51
N GLN A 45 7.42 4.73 -20.23
CA GLN A 45 8.66 5.29 -19.68
C GLN A 45 8.33 6.59 -18.98
N LEU A 46 8.51 6.59 -17.66
CA LEU A 46 8.26 7.75 -16.81
C LEU A 46 9.59 8.21 -16.21
N PHE A 47 9.77 9.53 -16.12
CA PHE A 47 10.89 10.13 -15.39
C PHE A 47 10.44 10.40 -13.95
N ILE A 48 10.80 9.51 -13.04
CA ILE A 48 10.34 9.49 -11.64
C ILE A 48 11.51 9.31 -10.68
N THR A 49 11.33 9.75 -9.43
CA THR A 49 12.30 9.54 -8.35
C THR A 49 12.30 8.08 -7.89
N GLY A 50 13.32 7.68 -7.14
CA GLY A 50 13.39 6.32 -6.57
C GLY A 50 12.21 6.01 -5.63
N SER A 51 11.78 7.00 -4.84
CA SER A 51 10.63 6.88 -3.93
C SER A 51 9.30 6.77 -4.70
N GLU A 52 9.15 7.50 -5.82
CA GLU A 52 7.99 7.37 -6.70
C GLU A 52 7.96 6.02 -7.43
N ALA A 53 9.13 5.50 -7.82
CA ALA A 53 9.24 4.15 -8.35
C ALA A 53 8.85 3.08 -7.31
N ALA A 54 9.22 3.29 -6.04
CA ALA A 54 8.77 2.46 -4.92
C ALA A 54 7.24 2.56 -4.70
N ARG A 55 6.65 3.75 -4.85
CA ARG A 55 5.19 3.92 -4.81
C ARG A 55 4.49 3.07 -5.89
N GLU A 56 4.97 3.15 -7.13
CA GLU A 56 4.37 2.38 -8.24
C GLU A 56 4.50 0.87 -8.04
N SER A 57 5.61 0.40 -7.45
CA SER A 57 5.78 -1.03 -7.15
C SER A 57 4.90 -1.47 -5.98
N MET A 58 4.81 -0.69 -4.90
CA MET A 58 3.91 -0.93 -3.76
C MET A 58 2.46 -1.04 -4.22
N ARG A 59 2.02 -0.11 -5.08
CA ARG A 59 0.68 -0.10 -5.67
C ARG A 59 0.37 -1.37 -6.45
N ARG A 60 1.34 -1.96 -7.15
CA ARG A 60 1.15 -3.17 -7.95
C ARG A 60 1.31 -4.46 -7.15
N ALA A 61 1.99 -4.41 -6.00
CA ALA A 61 2.25 -5.56 -5.14
C ALA A 61 1.02 -5.99 -4.31
N ASN A 62 -0.04 -5.17 -4.29
CA ASN A 62 -1.25 -5.37 -3.48
C ASN A 62 -0.90 -5.62 -2.01
N ILE A 63 -0.19 -4.67 -1.39
CA ILE A 63 0.23 -4.75 0.02
C ILE A 63 -0.98 -4.54 0.92
N ASP A 64 -1.11 -5.37 1.96
CA ASP A 64 -2.20 -5.26 2.93
C ASP A 64 -1.86 -4.27 4.05
N ILE A 65 -0.65 -4.38 4.61
CA ILE A 65 -0.20 -3.55 5.73
C ILE A 65 1.19 -2.97 5.49
N ALA A 66 1.35 -1.68 5.78
CA ALA A 66 2.64 -1.00 5.80
C ALA A 66 2.98 -0.59 7.23
N ILE A 67 4.15 -1.02 7.71
CA ILE A 67 4.66 -0.68 9.05
C ILE A 67 5.88 0.24 8.86
N ALA A 68 5.79 1.45 9.40
CA ALA A 68 6.77 2.50 9.20
C ALA A 68 7.34 3.02 10.52
N TYR A 69 8.67 3.03 10.62
CA TYR A 69 9.40 3.89 11.53
C TYR A 69 10.14 4.97 10.72
N PRO A 70 9.97 6.27 11.03
CA PRO A 70 10.58 7.33 10.23
C PRO A 70 12.09 7.44 10.51
N ILE A 71 12.91 7.05 9.54
CA ILE A 71 14.36 7.25 9.56
C ILE A 71 14.90 7.81 8.23
N THR A 72 15.79 8.80 8.29
CA THR A 72 16.42 9.37 7.09
C THR A 72 17.48 8.42 6.52
N PRO A 73 17.56 8.20 5.19
CA PRO A 73 16.83 8.85 4.08
C PRO A 73 15.55 8.14 3.61
N GLN A 74 15.15 7.05 4.27
CA GLN A 74 14.07 6.17 3.83
C GLN A 74 12.65 6.72 4.10
N SER A 75 12.52 7.75 4.95
CA SER A 75 11.24 8.40 5.27
C SER A 75 10.40 8.79 4.04
N GLU A 76 11.03 9.18 2.93
CA GLU A 76 10.30 9.57 1.70
C GLU A 76 9.50 8.39 1.12
N SER A 77 10.07 7.19 1.10
CA SER A 77 9.39 6.00 0.56
C SER A 77 8.19 5.58 1.42
N MET A 78 8.27 5.74 2.76
CA MET A 78 7.12 5.44 3.63
C MET A 78 6.07 6.54 3.64
N GLN A 79 6.44 7.79 3.35
CA GLN A 79 5.45 8.83 3.05
C GLN A 79 4.60 8.45 1.83
N GLN A 80 5.23 7.88 0.78
CA GLN A 80 4.49 7.37 -0.37
C GLN A 80 3.54 6.22 -0.01
N ALA A 81 3.92 5.34 0.91
CA ALA A 81 3.01 4.32 1.45
C ALA A 81 1.83 4.93 2.21
N GLY A 82 2.04 6.04 2.93
CA GLY A 82 0.97 6.80 3.57
C GLY A 82 -0.03 7.41 2.56
N TYR A 83 0.47 7.95 1.43
CA TYR A 83 -0.42 8.41 0.35
C TYR A 83 -1.22 7.27 -0.28
N LEU A 84 -0.61 6.09 -0.47
CA LEU A 84 -1.31 4.91 -0.99
C LEU A 84 -2.38 4.37 -0.01
N TYR A 85 -2.17 4.52 1.30
CA TYR A 85 -3.18 4.23 2.30
C TYR A 85 -4.36 5.19 2.20
N ASP A 86 -4.12 6.49 2.05
CA ASP A 86 -5.18 7.48 1.81
C ASP A 86 -5.92 7.22 0.47
N GLU A 87 -5.22 6.81 -0.58
CA GLU A 87 -5.86 6.43 -1.85
C GLU A 87 -6.64 5.10 -1.77
N GLY A 88 -6.53 4.35 -0.67
CA GLY A 88 -7.21 3.07 -0.45
C GLY A 88 -6.59 1.89 -1.19
N TYR A 89 -5.29 1.94 -1.52
CA TYR A 89 -4.54 0.80 -2.06
C TYR A 89 -3.98 -0.10 -0.95
N ILE A 90 -3.60 0.49 0.19
CA ILE A 90 -3.12 -0.22 1.39
C ILE A 90 -4.25 -0.22 2.41
N LYS A 91 -4.49 -1.35 3.09
CA LYS A 91 -5.60 -1.49 4.04
C LYS A 91 -5.26 -0.93 5.41
N GLU A 92 -4.01 -1.04 5.85
CA GLU A 92 -3.57 -0.61 7.18
C GLU A 92 -2.18 0.04 7.14
N TYR A 93 -2.00 1.11 7.90
CA TYR A 93 -0.73 1.83 8.00
C TYR A 93 -0.36 2.05 9.47
N TYR A 94 0.59 1.25 9.95
CA TYR A 94 1.06 1.30 11.33
C TYR A 94 2.32 2.14 11.45
N ARG A 95 2.30 3.14 12.34
CA ARG A 95 3.48 3.94 12.70
C ARG A 95 4.11 3.36 13.95
N ALA A 96 5.23 2.69 13.78
CA ALA A 96 6.00 2.14 14.88
C ALA A 96 6.82 3.22 15.59
N GLU A 97 7.18 2.92 16.83
CA GLU A 97 8.02 3.71 17.73
C GLU A 97 9.52 3.40 17.57
N GLU A 98 9.86 2.23 17.04
CA GLU A 98 11.24 1.76 16.85
C GLU A 98 11.36 0.68 15.75
N GLU A 99 12.59 0.35 15.38
CA GLU A 99 12.89 -0.62 14.31
C GLU A 99 12.73 -2.07 14.77
N ILE A 100 13.09 -2.40 16.01
CA ILE A 100 12.92 -3.76 16.56
C ILE A 100 11.43 -4.12 16.69
N GLY A 101 10.61 -3.19 17.17
CA GLY A 101 9.14 -3.32 17.22
C GLY A 101 8.54 -3.44 15.81
N THR A 102 9.05 -2.66 14.86
CA THR A 102 8.68 -2.75 13.43
C THR A 102 8.86 -4.17 12.88
N PHE A 103 10.06 -4.76 13.04
CA PHE A 103 10.32 -6.12 12.54
C PHE A 103 9.49 -7.19 13.26
N SER A 104 9.24 -7.02 14.56
CA SER A 104 8.39 -7.92 15.34
C SER A 104 6.94 -7.90 14.83
N ALA A 105 6.39 -6.71 14.56
CA ALA A 105 5.05 -6.54 14.01
C ALA A 105 4.93 -7.12 12.59
N ILE A 106 5.92 -6.90 11.72
CA ILE A 106 5.96 -7.47 10.37
C ILE A 106 5.98 -8.99 10.39
N SER A 107 6.76 -9.58 11.29
CA SER A 107 6.84 -11.03 11.45
C SER A 107 5.49 -11.61 11.86
N GLY A 108 4.80 -10.96 12.80
CA GLY A 108 3.43 -11.32 13.19
C GLY A 108 2.43 -11.19 12.04
N ALA A 109 2.50 -10.09 11.28
CA ALA A 109 1.65 -9.83 10.12
C ALA A 109 1.86 -10.89 9.02
N SER A 110 3.11 -11.13 8.63
CA SER A 110 3.45 -12.15 7.62
C SER A 110 2.95 -13.54 8.03
N ARG A 111 3.08 -13.89 9.32
CA ARG A 111 2.58 -15.16 9.87
C ARG A 111 1.06 -15.26 9.91
N ALA A 112 0.33 -14.14 9.95
CA ALA A 112 -1.11 -14.09 9.77
C ALA A 112 -1.55 -14.27 8.30
N GLY A 113 -0.61 -14.32 7.35
CA GLY A 113 -0.87 -14.48 5.92
C GLY A 113 -1.13 -13.17 5.17
N VAL A 114 -0.85 -12.02 5.79
CA VAL A 114 -0.99 -10.72 5.13
C VAL A 114 0.30 -10.31 4.42
N ARG A 115 0.18 -9.58 3.31
CA ARG A 115 1.34 -9.01 2.62
C ARG A 115 1.78 -7.76 3.38
N SER A 116 2.90 -7.86 4.09
CA SER A 116 3.47 -6.78 4.88
C SER A 116 4.64 -6.09 4.17
N LEU A 117 4.74 -4.78 4.38
CA LEU A 117 5.81 -3.93 3.88
C LEU A 117 6.42 -3.15 5.05
N THR A 118 7.74 -3.02 5.03
CA THR A 118 8.45 -1.95 5.73
C THR A 118 9.60 -1.44 4.88
N ALA A 119 10.19 -0.34 5.32
CA ALA A 119 11.52 0.02 4.90
C ALA A 119 12.29 0.59 6.11
N THR A 120 13.61 0.54 6.06
CA THR A 120 14.53 1.03 7.10
C THR A 120 15.81 1.54 6.42
N SER A 121 16.75 2.09 7.18
CA SER A 121 18.07 2.54 6.75
C SER A 121 19.14 1.88 7.62
N GLY A 122 20.42 2.01 7.25
CA GLY A 122 21.54 1.27 7.85
C GLY A 122 21.57 1.07 9.38
N PRO A 123 21.27 2.08 10.22
CA PRO A 123 21.34 1.92 11.69
C PRO A 123 20.17 1.15 12.32
N GLY A 124 19.18 0.73 11.53
CA GLY A 124 17.99 0.01 11.99
C GLY A 124 18.06 -1.50 12.09
#